data_AF-A0A5N5QY61-F1
#
_entry.id   AF-A0A5N5QY61-F1
#
_cell.length_a   1.000
_cell.length_b   1.000
_cell.length_c   1.000
_cell.angle_alpha   90.00
_cell.angle_beta   90.00
_cell.angle_gamma   90.00
#
_symmetry.space_group_name_H-M   'P 1'
#
loop_
_entity.id
_entity.type
_entity.pdbx_description
1 polymer ?
#
loop_
_entity_poly.entity_id
_entity_poly.type
_entity_poly.pdbx_seq_one_letter_code
_entity_poly.pdbx_strand_id
1 'polypeptide(L)'
;MLTFSTKRDLRIGYFDGTSAADLRGPRDFQDILTNEKFAPPEEYDPWAHAKLLCEWGGELGLDGIASEVILCDTRSVLELIEQVELAHPEFPITDLIPTLLGSNDSQAPNEGSTPKAAYPRLKYDFPILQPTIPFFPPPIGWVGRHRDPPSTMFEAMRAGMWHNHWPGEARIQLDYSGVVSAYDEVYTSLVESQRGVPRSRHRLREMSTRDKEHLKSEVRSVLLRKQSRATVNWSALFQGFINRYGDRLEDLRRILRHSGRSPPETAALAREKVLIMLTPHMVLPRAQPHSPPDSSVPPSQVASNQAHLTQSRPDDNWIKRIYRSCSGSPTVAVLRSDKLTKQERLLAKTFDFPDSPFLPQVLITSWKVQVEELMAWLDWSVWVKCDPPCNPGLSCILSTWPWEVLNDDQLAVPTCRDRVINV
;
A
#
# COMPACT_ATOMS: atom_id res chain seq x y z
N MET A 1 13.62 0.17 27.99
CA MET A 1 13.16 -0.59 26.81
C MET A 1 13.03 -2.05 27.18
N LEU A 2 11.92 -2.68 26.78
CA LEU A 2 11.69 -4.11 26.95
C LEU A 2 11.66 -4.73 25.56
N THR A 3 12.41 -5.79 25.35
CA THR A 3 12.44 -6.55 24.10
C THR A 3 11.78 -7.90 24.34
N PHE A 4 10.81 -8.26 23.49
CA PHE A 4 10.08 -9.50 23.58
C PHE A 4 10.33 -10.38 22.35
N SER A 5 10.27 -11.69 22.55
CA SER A 5 10.21 -12.69 21.48
C SER A 5 8.89 -13.44 21.56
N THR A 6 8.42 -13.95 20.42
CA THR A 6 7.24 -14.82 20.37
C THR A 6 7.66 -16.25 20.73
N LYS A 7 6.90 -16.91 21.61
CA LYS A 7 7.15 -18.30 22.01
C LYS A 7 6.83 -19.33 20.91
N ARG A 8 6.06 -18.90 19.91
CA ARG A 8 5.63 -19.66 18.72
C ARG A 8 5.20 -18.69 17.64
N ASP A 9 4.87 -19.22 16.47
CA ASP A 9 4.20 -18.45 15.42
C ASP A 9 2.83 -17.96 15.91
N LEU A 10 2.55 -16.67 15.68
CA LEU A 10 1.29 -16.02 16.05
C LEU A 10 0.33 -16.03 14.87
N ARG A 11 -0.95 -16.34 15.13
CA ARG A 11 -2.03 -16.21 14.16
C ARG A 11 -2.65 -14.83 14.31
N ILE A 12 -2.33 -13.94 13.39
CA ILE A 12 -2.77 -12.54 13.43
C ILE A 12 -3.72 -12.26 12.27
N GLY A 13 -4.89 -11.69 12.56
CA GLY A 13 -5.78 -11.16 11.53
C GLY A 13 -5.28 -9.80 11.06
N TYR A 14 -4.93 -9.63 9.79
CA TYR A 14 -4.54 -8.33 9.23
C TYR A 14 -5.76 -7.64 8.61
N PHE A 15 -6.02 -6.40 9.01
CA PHE A 15 -7.05 -5.56 8.40
C PHE A 15 -6.40 -4.29 7.87
N ASP A 16 -6.78 -3.92 6.65
CA ASP A 16 -6.40 -2.63 6.08
C ASP A 16 -7.00 -1.47 6.91
N GLY A 17 -6.28 -0.35 6.97
CA GLY A 17 -6.62 0.82 7.79
C GLY A 17 -5.71 1.01 9.00
N THR A 18 -6.21 1.75 9.99
CA THR A 18 -5.48 2.14 11.20
C THR A 18 -6.38 1.94 12.42
N SER A 19 -6.00 1.00 13.28
CA SER A 19 -6.85 0.49 14.35
C SER A 19 -7.02 1.47 15.51
N ALA A 20 -6.06 2.38 15.75
CA ALA A 20 -6.11 3.44 16.76
C ALA A 20 -6.31 4.85 16.17
N ALA A 21 -6.51 4.99 14.86
CA ALA A 21 -6.71 6.32 14.28
C ALA A 21 -8.08 6.88 14.63
N ASP A 22 -8.06 8.14 15.07
CA ASP A 22 -9.25 8.94 15.31
C ASP A 22 -9.78 9.57 14.01
N LEU A 23 -9.93 8.73 12.98
CA LEU A 23 -10.39 9.11 11.64
C LEU A 23 -11.61 8.29 11.23
N ARG A 24 -12.42 8.87 10.35
CA ARG A 24 -13.61 8.20 9.78
C ARG A 24 -13.19 7.32 8.61
N GLY A 25 -13.56 6.04 8.61
CA GLY A 25 -13.30 5.13 7.50
C GLY A 25 -12.28 4.02 7.78
N PRO A 26 -11.07 4.31 8.30
CA PRO A 26 -10.03 3.30 8.52
C PRO A 26 -10.44 2.14 9.45
N ARG A 27 -11.49 2.31 10.24
CA ARG A 27 -12.03 1.30 11.17
C ARG A 27 -13.25 0.57 10.65
N ASP A 28 -13.83 0.97 9.51
CA ASP A 28 -15.12 0.47 9.03
C ASP A 28 -15.16 -1.06 8.91
N PHE A 29 -14.08 -1.69 8.45
CA PHE A 29 -13.99 -3.14 8.32
C PHE A 29 -14.00 -3.83 9.69
N GLN A 30 -13.24 -3.28 10.65
CA GLN A 30 -13.15 -3.76 12.03
C GLN A 30 -14.50 -3.59 12.76
N ASP A 31 -15.17 -2.46 12.54
CA ASP A 31 -16.48 -2.16 13.10
C ASP A 31 -17.55 -3.12 12.57
N ILE A 32 -17.55 -3.46 11.27
CA ILE A 32 -18.48 -4.45 10.71
C ILE A 32 -18.33 -5.79 11.44
N LEU A 33 -17.10 -6.25 11.64
CA LEU A 33 -16.83 -7.56 12.22
C LEU A 33 -17.19 -7.66 13.70
N THR A 34 -17.14 -6.55 14.44
CA THR A 34 -17.31 -6.52 15.89
C THR A 34 -18.71 -6.09 16.33
N ASN A 35 -19.14 -4.86 16.05
CA ASN A 35 -20.34 -4.27 16.67
C ASN A 35 -21.27 -3.50 15.72
N GLU A 36 -20.86 -3.28 14.46
CA GLU A 36 -21.56 -2.50 13.43
C GLU A 36 -21.93 -1.05 13.82
N LYS A 37 -21.24 -0.45 14.79
CA LYS A 37 -21.60 0.88 15.32
C LYS A 37 -20.96 2.06 14.58
N PHE A 38 -19.90 1.86 13.80
CA PHE A 38 -19.20 2.91 13.03
C PHE A 38 -19.01 4.21 13.83
N ALA A 39 -18.49 4.09 15.05
CA ALA A 39 -18.45 5.18 16.01
C ALA A 39 -17.67 6.37 15.45
N PRO A 40 -18.24 7.59 15.51
CA PRO A 40 -17.52 8.78 15.07
C PRO A 40 -16.31 9.05 15.99
N PRO A 41 -15.32 9.83 15.53
CA PRO A 41 -14.10 10.13 16.28
C PRO A 41 -14.36 10.55 17.74
N GLU A 42 -15.36 11.40 17.94
CA GLU A 42 -15.69 11.98 19.24
C GLU A 42 -16.22 10.97 20.28
N GLU A 43 -16.66 9.79 19.82
CA GLU A 43 -17.19 8.70 20.65
C GLU A 43 -16.25 7.48 20.67
N TYR A 44 -15.09 7.57 20.02
CA TYR A 44 -14.18 6.45 19.83
C TYR A 44 -13.30 6.20 21.07
N ASP A 45 -13.34 4.97 21.58
CA ASP A 45 -12.42 4.49 22.61
C ASP A 45 -11.52 3.38 22.02
N PRO A 46 -10.21 3.63 21.79
CA PRO A 46 -9.31 2.66 21.20
C PRO A 46 -9.12 1.41 22.06
N TRP A 47 -9.20 1.53 23.39
CA TRP A 47 -9.03 0.39 24.30
C TRP A 47 -10.28 -0.49 24.31
N ALA A 48 -11.47 0.10 24.35
CA ALA A 48 -12.71 -0.64 24.22
C ALA A 48 -12.78 -1.35 22.86
N HIS A 49 -12.35 -0.68 21.78
CA HIS A 49 -12.30 -1.30 20.45
C HIS A 49 -11.29 -2.45 20.39
N ALA A 50 -10.07 -2.27 20.91
CA ALA A 50 -9.07 -3.34 21.00
C ALA A 50 -9.59 -4.56 21.76
N LYS A 51 -10.34 -4.35 22.85
CA LYS A 51 -10.97 -5.44 23.61
C LYS A 51 -12.02 -6.18 22.80
N LEU A 52 -12.92 -5.46 22.12
CA LEU A 52 -13.93 -6.06 21.24
C LEU A 52 -13.30 -6.88 20.11
N LEU A 53 -12.23 -6.36 19.52
CA LEU A 53 -11.44 -7.03 18.50
C LEU A 53 -10.80 -8.32 19.04
N CYS A 54 -10.28 -8.30 20.26
CA CYS A 54 -9.71 -9.47 20.89
C CYS A 54 -10.74 -10.51 21.30
N GLU A 55 -11.92 -10.10 21.76
CA GLU A 55 -13.05 -10.99 22.03
C GLU A 55 -13.47 -11.71 20.74
N TRP A 56 -13.68 -10.94 19.66
CA TRP A 56 -14.01 -11.49 18.33
C TRP A 56 -12.91 -12.40 17.77
N GLY A 57 -11.65 -11.97 17.83
CA GLY A 57 -10.51 -12.74 17.33
C GLY A 57 -10.27 -14.03 18.13
N GLY A 58 -10.55 -14.01 19.44
CA GLY A 58 -10.47 -15.17 20.31
C GLY A 58 -11.41 -16.30 19.88
N GLU A 59 -12.63 -15.97 19.41
CA GLU A 59 -13.58 -16.96 18.86
C GLU A 59 -13.05 -17.68 17.61
N LEU A 60 -12.07 -17.08 16.93
CA LEU A 60 -11.43 -17.59 15.71
C LEU A 60 -10.05 -18.20 15.98
N GLY A 61 -9.59 -18.18 17.23
CA GLY A 61 -8.26 -18.64 17.61
C GLY A 61 -7.14 -17.77 17.06
N LEU A 62 -7.34 -16.46 17.01
CA LEU A 62 -6.31 -15.46 16.72
C LEU A 62 -5.61 -15.04 18.00
N ASP A 63 -4.30 -14.78 17.91
CA ASP A 63 -3.47 -14.24 18.99
C ASP A 63 -3.52 -12.71 19.05
N GLY A 64 -3.98 -12.09 17.97
CA GLY A 64 -4.01 -10.65 17.82
C GLY A 64 -4.52 -10.20 16.46
N ILE A 65 -4.53 -8.89 16.28
CA ILE A 65 -4.96 -8.20 15.07
C ILE A 65 -3.88 -7.21 14.64
N ALA A 66 -3.65 -7.08 13.33
CA ALA A 66 -2.66 -6.18 12.77
C ALA A 66 -3.31 -5.15 11.83
N SER A 67 -3.11 -3.88 12.18
CA SER A 67 -2.94 -2.72 11.30
C SER A 67 -1.97 -1.75 11.99
N GLU A 68 -2.19 -1.64 13.31
CA GLU A 68 -1.20 -1.61 14.39
C GLU A 68 -1.33 -2.94 15.14
N VAL A 69 -0.24 -3.53 15.64
CA VAL A 69 -0.30 -4.88 16.22
C VAL A 69 -0.93 -4.82 17.62
N ILE A 70 -2.15 -5.33 17.75
CA ILE A 70 -2.86 -5.56 19.01
C ILE A 70 -2.70 -7.04 19.36
N LEU A 71 -1.96 -7.33 20.44
CA LEU A 71 -1.84 -8.68 20.98
C LEU A 71 -2.82 -8.88 22.14
N CYS A 72 -3.66 -9.91 22.03
CA CYS A 72 -4.78 -10.10 22.95
C CYS A 72 -4.37 -10.72 24.29
N ASP A 73 -3.37 -11.60 24.28
CA ASP A 73 -2.75 -12.13 25.50
C ASP A 73 -1.23 -12.21 25.33
N THR A 74 -0.54 -11.19 25.81
CA THR A 74 0.91 -11.10 25.73
C THR A 74 1.62 -12.11 26.64
N ARG A 75 1.01 -12.53 27.76
CA ARG A 75 1.67 -13.41 28.74
C ARG A 75 1.81 -14.83 28.22
N SER A 76 0.79 -15.33 27.52
CA SER A 76 0.82 -16.68 26.96
C SER A 76 1.70 -16.77 25.71
N VAL A 77 1.82 -15.70 24.92
CA VAL A 77 2.49 -15.75 23.60
C VAL A 77 3.87 -15.11 23.55
N LEU A 78 4.20 -14.18 24.45
CA LEU A 78 5.49 -13.51 24.49
C LEU A 78 6.36 -13.99 25.64
N GLU A 79 7.66 -13.91 25.42
CA GLU A 79 8.70 -14.02 26.44
C GLU A 79 9.58 -12.77 26.44
N LEU A 80 9.92 -12.27 27.62
CA LEU A 80 10.87 -11.18 27.77
C LEU A 80 12.27 -11.74 27.51
N ILE A 81 12.95 -11.22 26.49
CA ILE A 81 14.32 -11.63 26.15
C ILE A 81 15.35 -10.63 26.68
N GLU A 82 14.97 -9.36 26.81
CA GLU A 82 15.88 -8.32 27.23
C GLU A 82 15.14 -7.17 27.90
N GLN A 83 15.75 -6.63 28.94
CA GLN A 83 15.33 -5.43 29.63
C GLN A 83 16.54 -4.51 29.76
N VAL A 84 16.50 -3.38 29.06
CA VAL A 84 17.58 -2.38 29.07
C VAL A 84 17.03 -1.05 29.54
N GLU A 85 17.72 -0.42 30.48
CA GLU A 85 17.48 0.97 30.83
C GLU A 85 18.09 1.87 29.74
N LEU A 86 17.25 2.66 29.07
CA LEU A 86 17.72 3.60 28.06
C LEU A 86 18.05 4.94 28.72
N ALA A 87 19.18 5.53 28.32
CA ALA A 87 19.48 6.91 28.63
C ALA A 87 18.47 7.82 27.93
N HIS A 88 17.67 8.56 28.69
CA HIS A 88 16.78 9.58 28.14
C HIS A 88 17.43 10.96 28.24
N PRO A 89 17.39 11.77 27.18
CA PRO A 89 17.70 13.18 27.28
C PRO A 89 16.64 13.90 28.15
N GLU A 90 17.02 15.03 28.76
CA GLU A 90 16.22 15.82 29.70
C GLU A 90 14.74 15.92 29.29
N PHE A 91 13.87 15.46 30.18
CA PHE A 91 12.42 15.61 30.02
C PHE A 91 11.80 16.07 31.34
N PRO A 92 11.27 17.31 31.42
CA PRO A 92 10.18 17.60 32.34
C PRO A 92 8.94 16.86 31.83
N ILE A 93 8.53 15.82 32.55
CA ILE A 93 7.35 14.98 32.22
C ILE A 93 6.03 15.79 32.22
N THR A 94 6.05 17.03 32.72
CA THR A 94 4.90 17.93 32.76
C THR A 94 4.37 18.31 31.39
N ASP A 95 5.18 18.25 30.33
CA ASP A 95 4.81 18.80 29.02
C ASP A 95 4.30 17.72 28.03
N LEU A 96 4.46 16.43 28.33
CA LEU A 96 4.05 15.32 27.44
C LEU A 96 2.68 14.73 27.80
N ILE A 97 2.30 14.81 29.08
CA ILE A 97 1.09 14.20 29.62
C ILE A 97 -0.20 14.86 29.07
N PRO A 98 -0.31 16.18 28.92
CA PRO A 98 -1.54 16.79 28.40
C PRO A 98 -1.80 16.45 26.93
N THR A 99 -0.74 16.34 26.14
CA THR A 99 -0.80 16.17 24.68
C THR A 99 -1.11 14.72 24.27
N LEU A 100 -0.60 13.73 25.02
CA LEU A 100 -0.85 12.30 24.76
C LEU A 100 -2.13 11.77 25.42
N LEU A 101 -2.64 12.43 26.46
CA LEU A 101 -3.86 12.02 27.17
C LEU A 101 -5.08 12.91 26.86
N GLY A 102 -4.96 13.83 25.90
CA GLY A 102 -6.07 14.68 25.47
C GLY A 102 -6.66 15.55 26.58
N SER A 103 -5.84 16.04 27.52
CA SER A 103 -6.34 16.91 28.60
C SER A 103 -6.23 18.38 28.22
N ASN A 104 -7.05 18.82 27.26
CA ASN A 104 -7.42 20.23 27.17
C ASN A 104 -8.66 20.46 28.05
N ASP A 105 -8.46 20.51 29.37
CA ASP A 105 -9.51 20.99 30.28
C ASP A 105 -8.92 22.00 31.27
N SER A 106 -8.50 23.14 30.72
CA SER A 106 -8.23 24.36 31.48
C SER A 106 -9.54 25.13 31.72
N GLN A 107 -10.58 24.46 32.23
CA GLN A 107 -11.72 25.13 32.85
C GLN A 107 -12.17 24.34 34.08
N ALA A 108 -11.87 24.90 35.25
CA ALA A 108 -12.46 24.47 36.51
C ALA A 108 -13.99 24.42 36.36
N PRO A 109 -14.67 23.30 36.68
CA PRO A 109 -16.12 23.27 36.60
C PRO A 109 -16.69 24.10 37.75
N ASN A 110 -17.45 25.14 37.42
CA ASN A 110 -18.43 25.69 38.35
C ASN A 110 -19.42 24.58 38.71
N GLU A 111 -19.62 24.39 40.02
CA GLU A 111 -20.59 23.46 40.60
C GLU A 111 -21.98 23.66 39.97
N GLY A 112 -22.55 22.59 39.40
CA GLY A 112 -23.96 22.63 38.98
C GLY A 112 -24.38 21.76 37.79
N SER A 113 -23.50 20.96 37.17
CA SER A 113 -23.91 20.03 36.11
C SER A 113 -23.73 18.57 36.54
N THR A 114 -24.77 17.78 36.30
CA THR A 114 -24.88 16.35 36.56
C THR A 114 -23.69 15.58 35.97
N PRO A 115 -23.17 14.55 36.67
CA PRO A 115 -22.01 13.82 36.19
C PRO A 115 -22.38 13.03 34.93
N LYS A 116 -21.94 13.53 33.77
CA LYS A 116 -21.79 12.69 32.57
C LYS A 116 -20.91 11.52 32.97
N ALA A 117 -21.41 10.31 32.71
CA ALA A 117 -20.78 9.04 33.06
C ALA A 117 -19.27 9.16 32.89
N ALA A 118 -18.56 9.18 34.03
CA ALA A 118 -17.13 9.03 34.04
C ALA A 118 -16.86 7.74 33.29
N TYR A 119 -16.21 7.85 32.13
CA TYR A 119 -15.54 6.72 31.48
C TYR A 119 -14.91 5.90 32.60
N PRO A 120 -14.97 4.56 32.57
CA PRO A 120 -14.06 3.79 33.38
C PRO A 120 -12.67 4.15 32.86
N ARG A 121 -12.10 5.25 33.39
CA ARG A 121 -10.68 5.45 33.52
C ARG A 121 -10.19 4.08 33.85
N LEU A 122 -9.29 3.55 33.04
CA LEU A 122 -8.47 2.44 33.46
C LEU A 122 -7.98 2.83 34.86
N LYS A 123 -8.64 2.30 35.89
CA LYS A 123 -8.12 2.15 37.24
C LYS A 123 -7.07 1.05 37.14
N TYR A 124 -6.13 1.21 36.22
CA TYR A 124 -4.79 0.88 36.56
C TYR A 124 -4.42 1.98 37.55
N ASP A 125 -4.38 1.61 38.82
CA ASP A 125 -3.34 2.11 39.70
C ASP A 125 -2.01 1.77 39.02
N PHE A 126 -1.67 2.45 37.92
CA PHE A 126 -0.30 2.87 37.78
C PHE A 126 -0.15 3.80 38.97
N PRO A 127 0.60 3.42 40.02
CA PRO A 127 1.09 4.46 40.89
C PRO A 127 1.66 5.49 39.91
N ILE A 128 1.19 6.73 40.01
CA ILE A 128 1.99 7.86 39.57
C ILE A 128 3.20 7.86 40.53
N LEU A 129 4.03 6.81 40.47
CA LEU A 129 5.45 7.00 40.42
C LEU A 129 5.56 8.00 39.29
N GLN A 130 5.70 9.27 39.63
CA GLN A 130 6.45 10.18 38.79
C GLN A 130 7.71 9.38 38.49
N PRO A 131 7.86 8.76 37.30
CA PRO A 131 9.08 8.10 37.02
C PRO A 131 10.01 9.30 36.87
N THR A 132 10.77 9.64 37.90
CA THR A 132 12.01 10.36 37.69
C THR A 132 12.82 9.41 36.82
N ILE A 133 12.58 9.47 35.51
CA ILE A 133 13.41 8.79 34.53
C ILE A 133 14.80 9.35 34.83
N PRO A 134 15.72 8.50 35.33
CA PRO A 134 16.99 9.01 35.81
C PRO A 134 17.65 9.74 34.66
N PHE A 135 17.92 11.03 34.86
CA PHE A 135 18.68 11.81 33.91
C PHE A 135 20.06 11.18 33.79
N PHE A 136 20.40 10.72 32.58
CA PHE A 136 21.74 10.24 32.31
C PHE A 136 22.56 11.43 31.82
N PRO A 137 23.46 11.98 32.68
CA PRO A 137 24.34 13.05 32.25
C PRO A 137 25.20 12.58 31.08
N PRO A 138 25.64 13.51 30.21
CA PRO A 138 26.56 13.15 29.15
C PRO A 138 27.79 12.44 29.72
N PRO A 139 28.40 11.51 28.97
CA PRO A 139 29.66 10.91 29.37
C PRO A 139 30.70 11.98 29.72
N ILE A 140 31.53 11.73 30.73
CA ILE A 140 32.58 12.66 31.15
C ILE A 140 33.47 12.97 29.93
N GLY A 141 33.61 14.26 29.60
CA GLY A 141 34.38 14.72 28.44
C GLY A 141 33.60 14.85 27.13
N TRP A 142 32.29 14.57 27.12
CA TRP A 142 31.44 14.80 25.94
C TRP A 142 31.33 16.30 25.63
N VAL A 143 31.72 16.67 24.41
CA VAL A 143 31.57 18.02 23.87
C VAL A 143 30.57 17.95 22.72
N GLY A 144 29.29 18.18 23.02
CA GLY A 144 28.21 18.14 22.04
C GLY A 144 26.85 18.46 22.66
N ARG A 145 25.85 18.74 21.82
CA ARG A 145 24.46 18.94 22.29
C ARG A 145 23.82 17.60 22.63
N HIS A 146 22.98 17.58 23.66
CA HIS A 146 22.04 16.48 23.89
C HIS A 146 20.94 16.49 22.84
N ARG A 147 20.35 15.32 22.57
CA ARG A 147 19.17 15.24 21.70
C ARG A 147 17.98 15.87 22.41
N ASP A 148 17.22 16.69 21.70
CA ASP A 148 15.93 17.17 22.18
C ASP A 148 14.81 16.14 21.89
N PRO A 149 13.61 16.31 22.47
CA PRO A 149 12.53 15.36 22.26
C PRO A 149 12.07 15.19 20.81
N PRO A 150 11.84 16.27 20.03
CA PRO A 150 11.53 16.11 18.61
C PRO A 150 12.60 15.31 17.84
N SER A 151 13.88 15.54 18.13
CA SER A 151 14.97 14.78 17.50
C SER A 151 14.95 13.31 17.91
N THR A 152 14.67 13.02 19.18
CA THR A 152 14.56 11.64 19.69
C THR A 152 13.37 10.91 19.07
N MET A 153 12.20 11.56 18.99
CA MET A 153 11.02 10.98 18.36
C MET A 153 11.21 10.80 16.85
N PHE A 154 11.83 11.76 16.16
CA PHE A 154 12.18 11.62 14.74
C PHE A 154 13.04 10.38 14.50
N GLU A 155 14.03 10.11 15.36
CA GLU A 155 14.90 8.95 15.24
C GLU A 155 14.15 7.63 15.50
N ALA A 156 13.21 7.62 16.44
CA ALA A 156 12.32 6.47 16.65
C ALA A 156 11.43 6.21 15.41
N MET A 157 10.82 7.26 14.86
CA MET A 157 10.01 7.16 13.63
C MET A 157 10.87 6.68 12.45
N ARG A 158 12.06 7.26 12.27
CA ARG A 158 13.00 6.87 11.21
C ARG A 158 13.43 5.42 11.32
N ALA A 159 13.64 4.91 12.53
CA ALA A 159 13.93 3.50 12.77
C ALA A 159 12.74 2.60 12.38
N GLY A 160 11.51 3.00 12.71
CA GLY A 160 10.29 2.31 12.28
C GLY A 160 10.13 2.24 10.75
N MET A 161 10.59 3.28 10.04
CA MET A 161 10.52 3.35 8.57
C MET A 161 11.52 2.44 7.84
N TRP A 162 12.47 1.79 8.53
CA TRP A 162 13.46 0.91 7.89
C TRP A 162 12.82 -0.24 7.11
N HIS A 163 11.58 -0.59 7.44
CA HIS A 163 10.82 -1.68 6.83
C HIS A 163 9.71 -1.19 5.89
N ASN A 164 9.71 0.08 5.46
CA ASN A 164 8.68 0.61 4.56
C ASN A 164 8.77 0.08 3.12
N HIS A 165 9.94 -0.44 2.72
CA HIS A 165 10.16 -0.93 1.37
C HIS A 165 10.21 -2.45 1.36
N TRP A 166 9.78 -3.03 0.24
CA TRP A 166 9.88 -4.47 -0.02
C TRP A 166 11.26 -5.04 0.36
N PRO A 167 11.35 -6.18 1.09
CA PRO A 167 10.26 -7.08 1.48
C PRO A 167 9.50 -6.69 2.75
N GLY A 168 9.82 -5.53 3.35
CA GLY A 168 9.23 -5.07 4.59
C GLY A 168 9.76 -5.80 5.82
N GLU A 169 8.90 -5.97 6.83
CA GLU A 169 9.20 -6.73 8.03
C GLU A 169 9.13 -8.23 7.74
N ALA A 170 10.30 -8.86 7.56
CA ALA A 170 10.41 -10.27 7.15
C ALA A 170 9.82 -11.27 8.16
N ARG A 171 9.63 -10.87 9.42
CA ARG A 171 8.97 -11.69 10.46
C ARG A 171 7.46 -11.77 10.27
N ILE A 172 6.85 -10.85 9.52
CA ILE A 172 5.42 -10.84 9.22
C ILE A 172 5.20 -11.47 7.85
N GLN A 173 4.55 -12.63 7.82
CA GLN A 173 4.23 -13.35 6.58
C GLN A 173 2.74 -13.24 6.28
N LEU A 174 2.40 -12.46 5.25
CA LEU A 174 1.01 -12.30 4.82
C LEU A 174 0.54 -13.51 4.00
N ASP A 175 -0.64 -14.02 4.33
CA ASP A 175 -1.30 -15.07 3.55
C ASP A 175 -2.16 -14.46 2.43
N TYR A 176 -1.51 -14.22 1.28
CA TYR A 176 -2.16 -13.65 0.10
C TYR A 176 -3.27 -14.51 -0.51
N SER A 177 -3.38 -15.79 -0.13
CA SER A 177 -4.44 -16.66 -0.65
C SER A 177 -5.76 -16.50 0.10
N GLY A 178 -5.79 -15.67 1.15
CA GLY A 178 -6.94 -15.41 2.02
C GLY A 178 -7.27 -13.93 2.10
N VAL A 179 -7.04 -13.17 1.03
CA VAL A 179 -7.39 -11.75 1.00
C VAL A 179 -8.89 -11.61 0.78
N VAL A 180 -9.56 -10.89 1.68
CA VAL A 180 -10.95 -10.46 1.53
C VAL A 180 -10.94 -8.97 1.26
N SER A 181 -11.63 -8.52 0.21
CA SER A 181 -11.69 -7.11 -0.16
C SER A 181 -13.12 -6.62 -0.29
N ALA A 182 -13.43 -5.50 0.38
CA ALA A 182 -14.73 -4.83 0.22
C ALA A 182 -14.91 -4.19 -1.17
N TYR A 183 -13.90 -4.26 -2.04
CA TYR A 183 -13.98 -3.86 -3.44
C TYR A 183 -14.38 -4.99 -4.39
N ASP A 184 -14.63 -6.20 -3.87
CA ASP A 184 -15.14 -7.30 -4.67
C ASP A 184 -16.57 -6.98 -5.18
N GLU A 185 -16.84 -7.32 -6.44
CA GLU A 185 -18.12 -7.04 -7.11
C GLU A 185 -19.31 -7.83 -6.53
N VAL A 186 -19.04 -8.86 -5.72
CA VAL A 186 -20.06 -9.59 -4.95
C VAL A 186 -20.84 -8.68 -4.01
N TYR A 187 -20.21 -7.60 -3.51
CA TYR A 187 -20.80 -6.62 -2.61
C TYR A 187 -21.55 -5.52 -3.38
N THR A 188 -22.65 -5.90 -4.02
CA THR A 188 -23.38 -5.03 -4.96
C THR A 188 -23.84 -3.69 -4.36
N SER A 189 -24.16 -3.66 -3.06
CA SER A 189 -24.57 -2.42 -2.38
C SER A 189 -23.43 -1.38 -2.30
N LEU A 190 -22.18 -1.82 -2.24
CA LEU A 190 -21.02 -0.94 -2.27
C LEU A 190 -20.71 -0.43 -3.67
N VAL A 191 -20.91 -1.26 -4.70
CA VAL A 191 -20.69 -0.84 -6.10
C VAL A 191 -21.59 0.35 -6.47
N GLU A 192 -22.82 0.36 -5.98
CA GLU A 192 -23.76 1.45 -6.20
C GLU A 192 -23.39 2.70 -5.38
N SER A 193 -23.09 2.53 -4.09
CA SER A 193 -22.80 3.66 -3.20
C SER A 193 -21.46 4.35 -3.48
N GLN A 194 -20.48 3.63 -4.01
CA GLN A 194 -19.15 4.14 -4.32
C GLN A 194 -19.03 4.72 -5.73
N ARG A 195 -20.07 4.58 -6.56
CA ARG A 195 -20.03 5.03 -7.96
C ARG A 195 -19.85 6.55 -8.04
N GLY A 196 -18.75 6.98 -8.66
CA GLY A 196 -18.43 8.41 -8.82
C GLY A 196 -17.92 9.07 -7.54
N VAL A 197 -17.70 8.31 -6.48
CA VAL A 197 -17.09 8.78 -5.23
C VAL A 197 -15.58 8.51 -5.31
N PRO A 198 -14.72 9.44 -4.86
CA PRO A 198 -13.29 9.17 -4.72
C PRO A 198 -13.02 8.06 -3.69
N ARG A 199 -12.03 7.18 -3.94
CA ARG A 199 -11.67 6.08 -3.02
C ARG A 199 -11.40 6.55 -1.59
N SER A 200 -10.81 7.73 -1.40
CA SER A 200 -10.56 8.32 -0.06
C SER A 200 -11.82 8.56 0.76
N ARG A 201 -13.00 8.60 0.12
CA ARG A 201 -14.30 8.80 0.78
C ARG A 201 -15.17 7.53 0.76
N HIS A 202 -14.64 6.40 0.32
CA HIS A 202 -15.38 5.15 0.36
C HIS A 202 -15.57 4.72 1.82
N ARG A 203 -16.79 4.33 2.15
CA ARG A 203 -17.20 3.86 3.46
C ARG A 203 -17.89 2.51 3.32
N LEU A 204 -17.85 1.71 4.37
CA LEU A 204 -18.54 0.41 4.41
C LEU A 204 -19.85 0.46 5.19
N ARG A 205 -20.22 1.63 5.74
CA ARG A 205 -21.43 1.83 6.53
C ARG A 205 -22.71 1.55 5.74
N GLU A 206 -22.67 1.83 4.46
CA GLU A 206 -23.76 1.78 3.49
C GLU A 206 -23.96 0.36 2.93
N MET A 207 -23.12 -0.58 3.36
CA MET A 207 -23.25 -1.99 3.01
C MET A 207 -24.59 -2.55 3.51
N SER A 208 -25.32 -3.23 2.62
CA SER A 208 -26.58 -3.88 2.98
C SER A 208 -26.38 -4.99 4.03
N THR A 209 -27.41 -5.33 4.79
CA THR A 209 -27.34 -6.42 5.79
C THR A 209 -26.89 -7.74 5.15
N ARG A 210 -27.39 -8.03 3.95
CA ARG A 210 -26.99 -9.22 3.19
C ARG A 210 -25.49 -9.23 2.87
N ASP A 211 -24.97 -8.11 2.37
CA ASP A 211 -23.57 -7.99 1.99
C ASP A 211 -22.66 -8.03 3.24
N LYS A 212 -23.09 -7.45 4.37
CA LYS A 212 -22.38 -7.55 5.65
C LYS A 212 -22.31 -8.99 6.18
N GLU A 213 -23.42 -9.71 6.14
CA GLU A 213 -23.46 -11.13 6.53
C GLU A 213 -22.57 -11.97 5.62
N HIS A 214 -22.56 -11.68 4.32
CA HIS A 214 -21.67 -12.33 3.37
C HIS A 214 -20.20 -12.05 3.69
N LEU A 215 -19.83 -10.78 3.92
CA LEU A 215 -18.47 -10.38 4.30
C LEU A 215 -18.00 -11.07 5.57
N LYS A 216 -18.84 -11.09 6.62
CA LYS A 216 -18.56 -11.77 7.89
C LYS A 216 -18.33 -13.27 7.67
N SER A 217 -19.15 -13.89 6.85
CA SER A 217 -19.02 -15.32 6.51
C SER A 217 -17.72 -15.60 5.76
N GLU A 218 -17.39 -14.78 4.77
CA GLU A 218 -16.16 -14.91 3.98
C GLU A 218 -14.92 -14.77 4.86
N VAL A 219 -14.84 -13.70 5.66
CA VAL A 219 -13.74 -13.47 6.62
C VAL A 219 -13.59 -14.66 7.57
N ARG A 220 -14.70 -15.16 8.14
CA ARG A 220 -14.66 -16.33 9.02
C ARG A 220 -14.15 -17.58 8.30
N SER A 221 -14.59 -17.81 7.07
CA SER A 221 -14.17 -18.96 6.26
C SER A 221 -12.67 -18.94 5.98
N VAL A 222 -12.12 -17.76 5.69
CA VAL A 222 -10.70 -17.54 5.42
C VAL A 222 -9.87 -17.76 6.68
N LEU A 223 -10.27 -17.18 7.81
CA LEU A 223 -9.49 -17.25 9.05
C LEU A 223 -9.52 -18.64 9.70
N LEU A 224 -10.60 -19.40 9.52
CA LEU A 224 -10.75 -20.75 10.06
C LEU A 224 -10.15 -21.83 9.15
N ARG A 225 -9.77 -21.51 7.90
CA ARG A 225 -9.21 -22.52 7.01
C ARG A 225 -7.90 -23.05 7.58
N LYS A 226 -7.67 -24.36 7.42
CA LYS A 226 -6.34 -24.93 7.64
C LYS A 226 -5.43 -24.40 6.54
N GLN A 227 -4.31 -23.81 6.94
CA GLN A 227 -3.38 -23.11 6.07
C GLN A 227 -3.03 -23.97 4.85
N SER A 228 -3.60 -23.65 3.69
CA SER A 228 -3.19 -24.27 2.44
C SER A 228 -2.00 -23.46 1.93
N ARG A 229 -0.86 -24.12 1.71
CA ARG A 229 0.30 -23.46 1.14
C ARG A 229 -0.10 -22.96 -0.25
N ALA A 230 -0.17 -21.64 -0.43
CA ALA A 230 -0.47 -21.05 -1.72
C ALA A 230 0.51 -21.62 -2.76
N THR A 231 -0.01 -22.13 -3.88
CA THR A 231 0.82 -22.68 -4.96
C THR A 231 1.59 -21.58 -5.69
N VAL A 232 1.13 -20.33 -5.59
CA VAL A 232 1.71 -19.15 -6.22
C VAL A 232 2.20 -18.20 -5.13
N ASN A 233 3.45 -17.74 -5.26
CA ASN A 233 3.98 -16.65 -4.44
C ASN A 233 3.48 -15.31 -4.99
N TRP A 234 2.24 -14.95 -4.62
CA TRP A 234 1.58 -13.72 -5.05
C TRP A 234 2.38 -12.46 -4.68
N SER A 235 3.02 -12.46 -3.52
CA SER A 235 3.86 -11.36 -3.05
C SER A 235 5.00 -11.04 -4.03
N ALA A 236 5.79 -12.06 -4.39
CA ALA A 236 6.87 -11.92 -5.36
C ALA A 236 6.37 -11.58 -6.77
N LEU A 237 5.20 -12.10 -7.15
CA LEU A 237 4.58 -11.84 -8.45
C LEU A 237 4.11 -10.38 -8.57
N PHE A 238 3.43 -9.83 -7.55
CA PHE A 238 3.05 -8.42 -7.49
C PHE A 238 4.28 -7.50 -7.49
N GLN A 239 5.30 -7.83 -6.69
CA GLN A 239 6.56 -7.08 -6.70
C GLN A 239 7.21 -7.12 -8.09
N GLY A 240 7.14 -8.25 -8.80
CA GLY A 240 7.63 -8.38 -10.17
C GLY A 240 6.93 -7.44 -11.15
N PHE A 241 5.61 -7.24 -10.99
CA PHE A 241 4.87 -6.26 -11.78
C PHE A 241 5.29 -4.82 -11.46
N ILE A 242 5.39 -4.48 -10.17
CA ILE A 242 5.81 -3.15 -9.72
C ILE A 242 7.22 -2.83 -10.25
N ASN A 243 8.18 -3.73 -10.09
CA ASN A 243 9.56 -3.57 -10.59
C ASN A 243 9.62 -3.43 -12.12
N ARG A 244 8.70 -4.08 -12.84
CA ARG A 244 8.66 -4.00 -14.31
C ARG A 244 8.01 -2.73 -14.81
N TYR A 245 6.96 -2.24 -14.16
CA TYR A 245 6.12 -1.17 -14.73
C TYR A 245 6.17 0.15 -13.97
N GLY A 246 6.52 0.16 -12.68
CA GLY A 246 6.42 1.32 -11.80
C GLY A 246 7.19 2.54 -12.32
N ASP A 247 8.51 2.41 -12.42
CA ASP A 247 9.36 3.50 -12.92
C ASP A 247 9.13 3.79 -14.41
N ARG A 248 8.75 2.78 -15.21
CA ARG A 248 8.52 2.94 -16.65
C ARG A 248 7.26 3.77 -16.92
N LEU A 249 6.21 3.60 -16.11
CA LEU A 249 5.00 4.42 -16.17
C LEU A 249 5.26 5.85 -15.70
N GLU A 250 6.07 6.05 -14.65
CA GLU A 250 6.49 7.38 -14.24
C GLU A 250 7.33 8.10 -15.30
N ASP A 251 8.24 7.38 -15.95
CA ASP A 251 9.05 7.94 -17.02
C ASP A 251 8.19 8.30 -18.25
N LEU A 252 7.25 7.43 -18.62
CA LEU A 252 6.26 7.74 -19.66
C LEU A 252 5.42 8.99 -19.29
N ARG A 253 4.95 9.09 -18.04
CA ARG A 253 4.24 10.27 -17.53
C ARG A 253 5.12 11.53 -17.66
N ARG A 254 6.40 11.46 -17.30
CA ARG A 254 7.36 12.56 -17.41
C ARG A 254 7.58 12.99 -18.85
N ILE A 255 7.74 12.04 -19.78
CA ILE A 255 7.88 12.31 -21.22
C ILE A 255 6.65 13.06 -21.75
N LEU A 256 5.45 12.59 -21.41
CA LEU A 256 4.18 13.19 -21.86
C LEU A 256 3.89 14.56 -21.22
N ARG A 257 4.47 14.86 -20.04
CA ARG A 257 4.33 16.17 -19.36
C ARG A 257 5.36 17.20 -19.80
N HIS A 258 6.46 16.79 -20.42
CA HIS A 258 7.58 17.67 -20.71
C HIS A 258 7.25 18.66 -21.84
N SER A 259 7.22 19.96 -21.53
CA SER A 259 6.87 21.03 -22.47
C SER A 259 8.01 21.49 -23.38
N GLY A 260 9.25 21.03 -23.14
CA GLY A 260 10.44 21.46 -23.89
C GLY A 260 10.75 20.69 -25.18
N ARG A 261 9.98 19.64 -25.52
CA ARG A 261 10.22 18.79 -26.71
C ARG A 261 9.19 19.03 -27.80
N SER A 262 9.59 18.77 -29.05
CA SER A 262 8.65 18.82 -30.16
C SER A 262 7.60 17.68 -30.05
N PRO A 263 6.34 17.89 -30.50
CA PRO A 263 5.32 16.84 -30.43
C PRO A 263 5.71 15.53 -31.13
N PRO A 264 6.35 15.51 -32.32
CA PRO A 264 6.81 14.26 -32.94
C PRO A 264 7.85 13.51 -32.10
N GLU A 265 8.80 14.24 -31.51
CA GLU A 265 9.84 13.66 -30.63
C GLU A 265 9.23 13.06 -29.37
N THR A 266 8.33 13.79 -28.70
CA THR A 266 7.59 13.29 -27.53
C THR A 266 6.80 12.03 -27.88
N ALA A 267 6.15 12.00 -29.04
CA ALA A 267 5.38 10.84 -29.49
C ALA A 267 6.27 9.63 -29.78
N ALA A 268 7.44 9.83 -30.40
CA ALA A 268 8.41 8.77 -30.66
C ALA A 268 8.93 8.14 -29.35
N LEU A 269 9.35 8.97 -28.38
CA LEU A 269 9.82 8.51 -27.07
C LEU A 269 8.71 7.78 -26.29
N ALA A 270 7.49 8.31 -26.29
CA ALA A 270 6.36 7.67 -25.60
C ALA A 270 6.09 6.26 -26.15
N ARG A 271 6.10 6.11 -27.49
CA ARG A 271 5.93 4.80 -28.14
C ARG A 271 7.05 3.84 -27.81
N GLU A 272 8.29 4.31 -27.82
CA GLU A 272 9.46 3.51 -27.43
C GLU A 272 9.28 2.95 -26.01
N LYS A 273 8.85 3.80 -25.05
CA LYS A 273 8.60 3.36 -23.66
C LYS A 273 7.48 2.33 -23.55
N VAL A 274 6.38 2.52 -24.30
CA VAL A 274 5.29 1.54 -24.37
C VAL A 274 5.79 0.22 -24.96
N LEU A 275 6.59 0.27 -26.02
CA LEU A 275 7.17 -0.90 -26.65
C LEU A 275 8.05 -1.66 -25.66
N ILE A 276 8.97 -0.97 -24.96
CA ILE A 276 9.83 -1.55 -23.92
C ILE A 276 9.01 -2.28 -22.85
N MET A 277 7.88 -1.71 -22.41
CA MET A 277 6.99 -2.33 -21.43
C MET A 277 6.30 -3.60 -21.94
N LEU A 278 5.99 -3.64 -23.24
CA LEU A 278 5.27 -4.75 -23.89
C LEU A 278 6.20 -5.83 -24.45
N THR A 279 7.48 -5.53 -24.74
CA THR A 279 8.45 -6.46 -25.35
C THR A 279 8.51 -7.83 -24.68
N PRO A 280 8.48 -7.98 -23.34
CA PRO A 280 8.51 -9.30 -22.71
C PRO A 280 7.32 -10.20 -23.08
N HIS A 281 6.22 -9.62 -23.57
CA HIS A 281 5.00 -10.32 -24.01
C HIS A 281 4.94 -10.50 -25.52
N MET A 282 5.92 -9.97 -26.25
CA MET A 282 6.07 -10.15 -27.70
C MET A 282 6.80 -11.46 -27.97
N VAL A 283 6.05 -12.55 -28.05
CA VAL A 283 6.62 -13.82 -28.51
C VAL A 283 6.75 -13.78 -30.03
N LEU A 284 7.99 -13.78 -30.52
CA LEU A 284 8.26 -14.05 -31.93
C LEU A 284 7.80 -15.49 -32.24
N PRO A 285 7.14 -15.72 -33.39
CA PRO A 285 6.82 -17.08 -33.79
C PRO A 285 8.12 -17.90 -33.83
N ARG A 286 8.20 -18.96 -33.02
CA ARG A 286 9.23 -19.97 -33.22
C ARG A 286 9.05 -20.48 -34.64
N ALA A 287 10.09 -20.40 -35.46
CA ALA A 287 10.14 -21.19 -36.68
C ALA A 287 9.78 -22.62 -36.28
N GLN A 288 8.74 -23.18 -36.89
CA GLN A 288 8.38 -24.56 -36.64
C GLN A 288 9.66 -25.40 -36.80
N PRO A 289 9.97 -26.34 -35.89
CA PRO A 289 10.96 -27.34 -36.21
C PRO A 289 10.38 -28.11 -37.41
N HIS A 290 10.82 -27.74 -38.61
CA HIS A 290 10.60 -28.57 -39.78
C HIS A 290 11.11 -29.96 -39.41
N SER A 291 10.33 -30.95 -39.84
CA SER A 291 10.50 -32.40 -39.76
C SER A 291 11.94 -32.89 -39.51
N PRO A 292 12.13 -34.02 -38.80
CA PRO A 292 13.45 -34.53 -38.46
C PRO A 292 14.38 -34.54 -39.68
N PRO A 293 15.65 -34.14 -39.53
CA PRO A 293 16.53 -33.89 -40.65
C PRO A 293 16.75 -35.17 -41.45
N ASP A 294 16.39 -35.14 -42.73
CA ASP A 294 16.84 -36.15 -43.68
C ASP A 294 18.38 -36.10 -43.71
N SER A 295 18.98 -37.25 -43.42
CA SER A 295 20.39 -37.42 -43.07
C SER A 295 21.35 -37.34 -44.26
N SER A 296 20.99 -36.60 -45.32
CA SER A 296 21.73 -36.62 -46.59
C SER A 296 22.18 -35.24 -47.12
N VAL A 297 22.13 -34.17 -46.33
CA VAL A 297 22.60 -32.84 -46.78
C VAL A 297 23.91 -32.43 -46.08
N PRO A 298 25.01 -32.17 -46.83
CA PRO A 298 26.27 -31.73 -46.25
C PRO A 298 26.15 -30.36 -45.55
N PRO A 299 26.94 -30.09 -44.49
CA PRO A 299 26.82 -28.87 -43.67
C PRO A 299 27.06 -27.56 -44.44
N SER A 300 27.69 -27.62 -45.61
CA SER A 300 28.01 -26.45 -46.43
C SER A 300 26.82 -25.88 -47.24
N GLN A 301 25.70 -26.61 -47.35
CA GLN A 301 24.48 -26.10 -48.03
C GLN A 301 23.39 -25.59 -47.07
N VAL A 302 23.52 -25.85 -45.76
CA VAL A 302 22.59 -25.32 -44.75
C VAL A 302 22.81 -23.81 -44.53
N ALA A 303 24.02 -23.32 -44.73
CA ALA A 303 24.35 -21.90 -44.61
C ALA A 303 23.82 -21.06 -45.80
N SER A 304 23.71 -21.63 -47.00
CA SER A 304 23.22 -20.93 -48.19
C SER A 304 21.68 -20.85 -48.25
N ASN A 305 20.96 -21.79 -47.62
CA ASN A 305 19.50 -21.72 -47.53
C ASN A 305 19.00 -20.83 -46.39
N GLN A 306 19.87 -20.42 -45.45
CA GLN A 306 19.57 -19.34 -44.49
C GLN A 306 19.55 -17.95 -45.13
N ALA A 307 20.20 -17.77 -46.29
CA ALA A 307 20.20 -16.51 -47.03
C ALA A 307 18.96 -16.33 -47.93
N HIS A 308 18.20 -17.41 -48.18
CA HIS A 308 16.98 -17.40 -48.98
C HIS A 308 15.69 -17.72 -48.20
N LEU A 309 15.76 -17.77 -46.86
CA LEU A 309 14.62 -17.33 -46.07
C LEU A 309 14.48 -15.83 -46.33
N THR A 310 13.75 -15.58 -47.42
CA THR A 310 13.05 -14.35 -47.72
C THR A 310 12.90 -13.53 -46.47
N GLN A 311 13.34 -12.27 -46.58
CA GLN A 311 12.74 -11.04 -46.09
C GLN A 311 11.20 -11.10 -46.00
N SER A 312 10.67 -12.10 -45.33
CA SER A 312 9.33 -12.16 -44.81
C SER A 312 9.44 -11.22 -43.64
N ARG A 313 9.18 -9.93 -43.92
CA ARG A 313 8.95 -8.91 -42.90
C ARG A 313 8.27 -9.60 -41.73
N PRO A 314 8.78 -9.47 -40.49
CA PRO A 314 8.14 -10.10 -39.35
C PRO A 314 6.67 -9.72 -39.43
N ASP A 315 5.83 -10.72 -39.73
CA ASP A 315 4.42 -10.56 -40.10
C ASP A 315 3.83 -9.43 -39.26
N ASP A 316 3.28 -8.38 -39.89
CA ASP A 316 2.92 -7.03 -39.35
C ASP A 316 1.93 -7.04 -38.15
N ASN A 317 1.80 -8.17 -37.49
CA ASN A 317 0.79 -8.48 -36.49
C ASN A 317 1.36 -9.06 -35.21
N TRP A 318 2.54 -8.61 -34.79
CA TRP A 318 2.96 -8.79 -33.39
C TRP A 318 1.94 -8.20 -32.42
N ILE A 319 1.19 -7.16 -32.81
CA ILE A 319 0.04 -6.63 -32.06
C ILE A 319 -1.10 -7.65 -31.97
N LYS A 320 -1.53 -8.31 -33.06
CA LYS A 320 -2.49 -9.43 -32.96
C LYS A 320 -1.96 -10.56 -32.11
N ARG A 321 -0.64 -10.78 -32.04
CA ARG A 321 -0.02 -11.78 -31.16
C ARG A 321 -0.09 -11.37 -29.70
N ILE A 322 0.26 -10.13 -29.33
CA ILE A 322 0.06 -9.60 -27.97
C ILE A 322 -1.42 -9.63 -27.62
N TYR A 323 -2.28 -9.10 -28.48
CA TYR A 323 -3.72 -9.12 -28.30
C TYR A 323 -4.22 -10.55 -28.07
N ARG A 324 -3.78 -11.53 -28.88
CA ARG A 324 -4.13 -12.95 -28.69
C ARG A 324 -3.60 -13.53 -27.38
N SER A 325 -2.35 -13.25 -27.01
CA SER A 325 -1.72 -13.72 -25.77
C SER A 325 -2.35 -13.09 -24.52
N CYS A 326 -2.69 -11.80 -24.55
CA CYS A 326 -3.45 -11.12 -23.52
C CYS A 326 -4.91 -11.62 -23.47
N SER A 327 -5.54 -11.86 -24.64
CA SER A 327 -6.91 -12.40 -24.78
C SER A 327 -7.07 -13.88 -24.39
N GLY A 328 -5.95 -14.58 -24.20
CA GLY A 328 -5.90 -15.94 -23.69
C GLY A 328 -5.90 -16.03 -22.17
N SER A 329 -5.72 -14.90 -21.46
CA SER A 329 -5.82 -14.85 -20.00
C SER A 329 -7.27 -15.18 -19.56
N PRO A 330 -7.47 -16.03 -18.54
CA PRO A 330 -8.80 -16.34 -18.00
C PRO A 330 -9.60 -15.08 -17.61
N THR A 331 -8.91 -14.03 -17.16
CA THR A 331 -9.51 -12.73 -16.83
C THR A 331 -10.05 -12.00 -18.06
N VAL A 332 -9.45 -12.20 -19.24
CA VAL A 332 -9.86 -11.57 -20.50
C VAL A 332 -10.93 -12.41 -21.21
N ALA A 333 -11.05 -13.70 -20.91
CA ALA A 333 -12.16 -14.53 -21.38
C ALA A 333 -13.54 -14.02 -20.90
N VAL A 334 -13.60 -13.39 -19.72
CA VAL A 334 -14.77 -12.71 -19.17
C VAL A 334 -15.06 -11.38 -19.90
N LEU A 335 -14.02 -10.75 -20.47
CA LEU A 335 -14.12 -9.49 -21.21
C LEU A 335 -14.43 -9.67 -22.71
N ARG A 336 -14.63 -10.92 -23.19
CA ARG A 336 -14.91 -11.31 -24.60
C ARG A 336 -16.28 -10.87 -25.15
N SER A 337 -16.78 -9.70 -24.78
CA SER A 337 -17.73 -9.03 -25.67
C SER A 337 -16.91 -8.40 -26.80
N ASP A 338 -17.28 -8.64 -28.07
CA ASP A 338 -16.58 -8.30 -29.32
C ASP A 338 -16.29 -6.79 -29.59
N LYS A 339 -15.96 -6.01 -28.57
CA LYS A 339 -15.58 -4.61 -28.69
C LYS A 339 -14.20 -4.45 -28.07
N LEU A 340 -13.21 -4.13 -28.91
CA LEU A 340 -11.91 -3.64 -28.45
C LEU A 340 -12.13 -2.65 -27.31
N THR A 341 -11.47 -2.90 -26.19
CA THR A 341 -11.45 -2.01 -25.03
C THR A 341 -10.92 -0.64 -25.42
N LYS A 342 -11.21 0.40 -24.63
CA LYS A 342 -10.72 1.77 -24.86
C LYS A 342 -9.19 1.78 -25.05
N GLN A 343 -8.50 0.95 -24.27
CA GLN A 343 -7.04 0.78 -24.22
C GLN A 343 -6.50 0.13 -25.50
N GLU A 344 -7.17 -0.89 -26.04
CA GLU A 344 -6.75 -1.57 -27.27
C GLU A 344 -6.95 -0.70 -28.52
N ARG A 345 -8.05 0.08 -28.57
CA ARG A 345 -8.24 1.07 -29.64
C ARG A 345 -7.18 2.16 -29.60
N LEU A 346 -6.74 2.54 -28.40
CA LEU A 346 -5.66 3.52 -28.25
C LEU A 346 -4.35 2.97 -28.79
N LEU A 347 -4.00 1.74 -28.42
CA LEU A 347 -2.79 1.08 -28.91
C LEU A 347 -2.80 0.97 -30.43
N ALA A 348 -3.93 0.64 -31.06
CA ALA A 348 -4.03 0.63 -32.52
C ALA A 348 -3.79 2.02 -33.14
N LYS A 349 -4.38 3.07 -32.56
CA LYS A 349 -4.20 4.47 -33.01
C LYS A 349 -2.78 5.01 -32.83
N THR A 350 -1.94 4.38 -32.02
CA THR A 350 -0.55 4.81 -31.89
C THR A 350 0.31 4.41 -33.08
N PHE A 351 -0.15 3.53 -33.98
CA PHE A 351 0.63 3.12 -35.17
C PHE A 351 0.21 3.85 -36.45
N ASP A 352 -1.02 4.38 -36.51
CA ASP A 352 -1.50 5.20 -37.61
C ASP A 352 -1.01 6.65 -37.43
N PHE A 353 0.19 6.96 -37.92
CA PHE A 353 0.66 8.34 -38.05
C PHE A 353 0.67 8.73 -39.52
N PRO A 354 -0.39 9.39 -40.04
CA PRO A 354 -0.24 10.24 -41.21
C PRO A 354 0.77 11.36 -40.89
N ASP A 355 1.47 11.86 -41.90
CA ASP A 355 2.39 13.02 -41.86
C ASP A 355 1.71 14.36 -41.51
N SER A 356 0.65 14.35 -40.69
CA SER A 356 -0.08 15.53 -40.26
C SER A 356 0.55 16.12 -38.98
N PRO A 357 0.95 17.41 -39.00
CA PRO A 357 1.60 18.06 -37.86
C PRO A 357 0.68 18.23 -36.63
N PHE A 358 -0.65 18.10 -36.80
CA PHE A 358 -1.64 18.31 -35.73
C PHE A 358 -2.01 17.03 -34.96
N LEU A 359 -1.89 15.86 -35.58
CA LEU A 359 -2.19 14.57 -34.95
C LEU A 359 -1.29 14.23 -33.73
N PRO A 360 0.04 14.50 -33.73
CA PRO A 360 0.88 14.26 -32.56
C PRO A 360 0.35 14.91 -31.29
N GLN A 361 -0.10 16.18 -31.37
CA GLN A 361 -0.51 16.95 -30.20
C GLN A 361 -1.80 16.42 -29.57
N VAL A 362 -2.78 16.05 -30.41
CA VAL A 362 -4.05 15.46 -29.98
C VAL A 362 -3.82 14.10 -29.31
N LEU A 363 -2.95 13.27 -29.91
CA LEU A 363 -2.59 11.96 -29.36
C LEU A 363 -1.85 12.08 -28.03
N ILE A 364 -0.86 12.97 -27.91
CA ILE A 364 -0.14 13.21 -26.65
C ILE A 364 -1.08 13.65 -25.54
N THR A 365 -2.01 14.56 -25.85
CA THR A 365 -3.01 15.02 -24.88
C THR A 365 -3.87 13.86 -24.39
N SER A 366 -4.30 12.98 -25.30
CA SER A 366 -5.08 11.79 -24.97
C SER A 366 -4.27 10.74 -24.18
N TRP A 367 -3.01 10.51 -24.53
CA TRP A 367 -2.11 9.58 -23.83
C TRP A 367 -1.79 10.07 -22.43
N LYS A 368 -1.57 11.38 -22.26
CA LYS A 368 -1.38 11.99 -20.93
C LYS A 368 -2.55 11.65 -20.02
N VAL A 369 -3.78 11.94 -20.44
CA VAL A 369 -4.99 11.64 -19.65
C VAL A 369 -5.06 10.15 -19.30
N GLN A 370 -4.80 9.26 -20.24
CA GLN A 370 -4.91 7.82 -20.00
C GLN A 370 -3.81 7.25 -19.10
N VAL A 371 -2.59 7.78 -19.18
CA VAL A 371 -1.51 7.40 -18.27
C VAL A 371 -1.82 7.88 -16.85
N GLU A 372 -2.34 9.10 -16.69
CA GLU A 372 -2.77 9.60 -15.38
C GLU A 372 -3.95 8.79 -14.83
N GLU A 373 -4.96 8.47 -15.65
CA GLU A 373 -6.10 7.60 -15.27
C GLU A 373 -5.61 6.21 -14.83
N LEU A 374 -4.69 5.61 -15.59
CA LEU A 374 -4.13 4.29 -15.27
C LEU A 374 -3.33 4.32 -13.97
N MET A 375 -2.44 5.30 -13.81
CA MET A 375 -1.64 5.43 -12.59
C MET A 375 -2.51 5.74 -11.38
N ALA A 376 -3.53 6.60 -11.51
CA ALA A 376 -4.49 6.85 -10.44
C ALA A 376 -5.34 5.62 -10.10
N TRP A 377 -5.64 4.75 -11.08
CA TRP A 377 -6.36 3.50 -10.83
C TRP A 377 -5.49 2.45 -10.14
N LEU A 378 -4.24 2.29 -10.60
CA LEU A 378 -3.24 1.37 -10.04
C LEU A 378 -2.84 1.79 -8.62
N ASP A 379 -2.67 3.09 -8.39
CA ASP A 379 -2.40 3.71 -7.09
C ASP A 379 -1.27 3.02 -6.32
N TRP A 380 -0.17 2.72 -7.01
CA TRP A 380 0.95 2.00 -6.40
C TRP A 380 1.72 2.92 -5.44
N SER A 381 1.95 2.41 -4.23
CA SER A 381 2.68 3.12 -3.17
C SER A 381 4.10 3.54 -3.57
N VAL A 382 4.72 2.88 -4.56
CA VAL A 382 6.06 3.26 -5.06
C VAL A 382 6.12 4.63 -5.73
N TRP A 383 4.97 5.18 -6.12
CA TRP A 383 4.85 6.53 -6.68
C TRP A 383 4.65 7.60 -5.60
N VAL A 384 4.39 7.19 -4.35
CA VAL A 384 4.29 8.06 -3.20
C VAL A 384 5.70 8.26 -2.62
N LYS A 385 6.44 9.18 -3.24
CA LYS A 385 7.83 9.48 -2.89
C LYS A 385 8.15 10.97 -3.09
N CYS A 386 9.25 11.39 -2.48
CA CYS A 386 9.79 12.72 -2.66
C CYS A 386 10.52 12.76 -4.01
N ASP A 387 10.14 13.72 -4.85
CA ASP A 387 10.78 13.99 -6.14
C ASP A 387 11.13 15.50 -6.19
N PRO A 388 12.42 15.88 -6.13
CA PRO A 388 13.60 15.00 -6.10
C PRO A 388 13.77 14.21 -4.78
N PRO A 389 14.60 13.16 -4.76
CA PRO A 389 14.95 12.43 -3.55
C PRO A 389 15.54 13.33 -2.46
N CYS A 390 15.30 12.98 -1.20
CA CYS A 390 15.76 13.75 -0.05
C CYS A 390 17.30 13.72 0.10
N ASN A 391 17.86 14.85 0.56
CA ASN A 391 19.28 14.95 0.90
C ASN A 391 19.64 14.06 2.12
N PRO A 392 20.92 13.68 2.30
CA PRO A 392 21.37 12.95 3.48
C PRO A 392 20.94 13.65 4.79
N GLY A 393 20.43 12.87 5.74
CA GLY A 393 19.90 13.37 7.01
C GLY A 393 18.40 13.70 6.99
N LEU A 394 17.79 13.86 5.81
CA LEU A 394 16.36 14.03 5.64
C LEU A 394 15.68 12.69 5.34
N SER A 395 14.47 12.49 5.85
CA SER A 395 13.58 11.38 5.50
C SER A 395 12.44 11.88 4.63
N CYS A 396 11.99 11.07 3.66
CA CYS A 396 10.79 11.38 2.89
C CYS A 396 9.55 10.97 3.68
N ILE A 397 8.73 11.95 4.08
CA ILE A 397 7.62 11.76 5.00
C ILE A 397 6.30 12.21 4.36
N LEU A 398 5.25 11.40 4.50
CA LEU A 398 3.87 11.82 4.25
C LEU A 398 3.40 12.76 5.36
N SER A 399 2.54 13.71 5.03
CA SER A 399 1.88 14.57 6.03
C SER A 399 0.90 13.76 6.87
N THR A 400 1.44 13.10 7.89
CA THR A 400 0.71 12.41 8.96
C THR A 400 1.26 12.86 10.30
N TRP A 401 0.56 12.56 11.39
CA TRP A 401 1.14 12.66 12.73
C TRP A 401 2.45 11.83 12.79
N PRO A 402 3.52 12.30 13.46
CA PRO A 402 3.68 13.54 14.25
C PRO A 402 4.22 14.77 13.48
N TRP A 403 4.23 14.75 12.15
CA TRP A 403 4.75 15.87 11.36
C TRP A 403 3.69 16.94 11.11
N GLU A 404 2.64 16.63 10.36
CA GLU A 404 1.55 17.56 10.04
C GLU A 404 0.36 16.71 9.61
N VAL A 405 -0.83 16.88 10.22
CA VAL A 405 -2.05 16.24 9.73
C VAL A 405 -2.76 17.24 8.83
N LEU A 406 -2.76 16.97 7.52
CA LEU A 406 -3.58 17.76 6.59
C LEU A 406 -5.04 17.34 6.74
N ASN A 407 -5.98 18.27 6.54
CA ASN A 407 -7.41 17.96 6.52
C ASN A 407 -7.72 16.89 5.44
N ASP A 408 -8.75 16.05 5.68
CA ASP A 408 -9.15 14.85 4.91
C ASP A 408 -9.20 14.98 3.37
N ASP A 409 -9.19 16.20 2.81
CA ASP A 409 -9.32 16.47 1.39
C ASP A 409 -8.00 16.83 0.67
N GLN A 410 -6.89 16.95 1.38
CA GLN A 410 -5.59 17.26 0.76
C GLN A 410 -4.76 15.99 0.58
N LEU A 411 -4.44 15.66 -0.69
CA LEU A 411 -3.48 14.61 -0.99
C LEU A 411 -2.13 14.98 -0.33
N ALA A 412 -1.72 14.23 0.68
CA ALA A 412 -0.47 14.48 1.38
C ALA A 412 0.70 14.28 0.40
N VAL A 413 1.28 15.38 -0.06
CA VAL A 413 2.49 15.34 -0.89
C VAL A 413 3.66 14.98 0.02
N PRO A 414 4.44 13.91 -0.27
CA PRO A 414 5.60 13.58 0.53
C PRO A 414 6.61 14.73 0.57
N THR A 415 7.11 15.05 1.76
CA THR A 415 8.09 16.13 1.98
C THR A 415 9.32 15.62 2.73
N CYS A 416 10.48 16.20 2.42
CA CYS A 416 11.72 15.86 3.12
C CYS A 416 11.77 16.57 4.48
N ARG A 417 11.90 15.81 5.56
CA ARG A 417 11.94 16.31 6.95
C ARG A 417 13.05 15.64 7.74
N ASP A 418 13.60 16.35 8.72
CA ASP A 418 14.63 15.88 9.67
C ASP A 418 14.17 15.92 11.13
N ARG A 419 12.92 16.33 11.36
CA ARG A 419 12.37 16.56 12.69
C ARG A 419 10.85 16.40 12.67
N VAL A 420 10.27 15.98 13.78
CA VAL A 420 8.82 16.03 14.04
C VAL A 420 8.43 17.44 14.49
N ILE A 421 7.18 17.84 14.22
CA ILE A 421 6.71 19.21 14.50
C ILE A 421 5.75 19.20 15.70
N ASN A 422 4.96 18.13 15.86
CA ASN A 422 4.08 17.92 17.00
C ASN A 422 4.69 16.85 17.91
N VAL A 423 4.89 17.17 19.20
CA VAL A 423 5.35 16.23 20.24
C VAL A 423 4.32 16.14 21.34
#